data_AF-A0AAF0UFP7-F1
#
_entry.id   AF-A0AAF0UFP7-F1
#
_cell.length_a   1.000
_cell.length_b   1.000
_cell.length_c   1.000
_cell.angle_alpha   90.00
_cell.angle_beta   90.00
_cell.angle_gamma   90.00
#
_symmetry.space_group_name_H-M   'P 1'
#
loop_
_entity.id
_entity.type
_entity.pdbx_description
1 polymer ?
#
loop_
_entity_poly.entity_id
_entity_poly.type
_entity_poly.pdbx_seq_one_letter_code
_entity_poly.pdbx_strand_id
1 'polypeptide(L)'
;MAKQKRDRNNLIALTGAAALVAIAVNFAISAINNKHRKKKDVPGSKVRVNLSASEITKLAESIINKSKQVHDAVASVSLEKVGYVNVILPLAELEAQQFPLIQSCVFPKWLSTSEDVRKASAEAERKIDGHITMCRKREDVYRVVKALTVTGDRLTNDAKSFTRFLVREFERNGVNLTLSKKEELQRLTANIDELSMQYICNLDDDCSFLLFTDMELEGLPQEFLKSLERSEDGKRKIIMRSHQISPVLELCKVGSTRRAVAISYGHRCEANVTILEQLIQLRHKLARLLGFANYADYATDDRMAKSSSKVFEFLESLSASLNDLAYRELSMLKALKKKEEGESPFGMEDLSYYVKRIKDQQFHINFGVIRQYFPINLVLSGIFKICQDLFGLGFKEVEGAAVWHPDVQLFSVSDLSSKELVGYFYLDLYSRILKICYNLNRVGKYAHTCVIALQNGLLSSGSRQIPVALLVSQFEKEVDGHPRLLQFSEVVNLFHEFGHVLSDLLVKECTGFIPIIIVSVFPGMKVYQQGHSLILRQQKYALDLLPCADMLNSCSLAILTSCTELLKLDVTSLSDLVSVWLC
;
A
#
# COMPACT_ATOMS: atom_id res chain seq x y z
N MET A 1 13.04 13.06 -75.56
CA MET A 1 12.75 13.50 -74.17
C MET A 1 11.90 12.52 -73.33
N ALA A 2 11.17 11.55 -73.92
CA ALA A 2 10.33 10.62 -73.14
C ALA A 2 11.09 9.47 -72.43
N LYS A 3 12.22 9.01 -72.99
CA LYS A 3 12.99 7.86 -72.44
C LYS A 3 13.73 8.20 -71.14
N GLN A 4 14.33 9.38 -71.08
CA GLN A 4 15.06 9.89 -69.89
C GLN A 4 14.17 10.14 -68.66
N LYS A 5 12.89 10.47 -68.85
CA LYS A 5 11.94 10.72 -67.75
C LYS A 5 11.47 9.42 -67.09
N ARG A 6 11.43 8.31 -67.84
CA ARG A 6 11.03 6.98 -67.36
C ARG A 6 12.14 6.33 -66.52
N ASP A 7 13.40 6.45 -66.95
CA ASP A 7 14.54 5.90 -66.22
C ASP A 7 14.79 6.63 -64.88
N ARG A 8 14.59 7.95 -64.85
CA ARG A 8 14.73 8.74 -63.61
C ARG A 8 13.63 8.43 -62.58
N ASN A 9 12.40 8.15 -63.02
CA ASN A 9 11.32 7.74 -62.12
C ASN A 9 11.52 6.32 -61.57
N ASN A 10 12.05 5.39 -62.38
CA ASN A 10 12.39 4.04 -61.94
C ASN A 10 13.56 4.04 -60.94
N LEU A 11 14.57 4.90 -61.14
CA LEU A 11 15.70 5.02 -60.22
C LEU A 11 15.26 5.58 -58.84
N ILE A 12 14.40 6.62 -58.83
CA ILE A 12 13.86 7.20 -57.59
C ILE A 12 12.96 6.19 -56.85
N ALA A 13 12.13 5.43 -57.58
CA ALA A 13 11.30 4.39 -57.00
C ALA A 13 12.13 3.23 -56.39
N LEU A 14 13.22 2.82 -57.04
CA LEU A 14 14.13 1.81 -56.51
C LEU A 14 14.88 2.29 -55.25
N THR A 15 15.33 3.55 -55.23
CA THR A 15 16.02 4.11 -54.06
C THR A 15 15.09 4.31 -52.87
N GLY A 16 13.82 4.69 -53.11
CA GLY A 16 12.81 4.81 -52.06
C GLY A 16 12.40 3.46 -51.47
N ALA A 17 12.23 2.43 -52.31
CA ALA A 17 11.92 1.08 -51.87
C ALA A 17 13.08 0.46 -51.07
N ALA A 18 14.33 0.64 -51.50
CA ALA A 18 15.50 0.14 -50.78
C ALA A 18 15.68 0.81 -49.41
N ALA A 19 15.41 2.12 -49.31
CA ALA A 19 15.46 2.84 -48.04
C ALA A 19 14.37 2.38 -47.06
N LEU A 20 13.14 2.15 -47.55
CA LEU A 20 12.04 1.61 -46.73
C LEU A 20 12.31 0.19 -46.25
N VAL A 21 12.90 -0.67 -47.11
CA VAL A 21 13.31 -2.02 -46.72
C VAL A 21 14.45 -1.97 -45.69
N ALA A 22 15.43 -1.08 -45.84
CA ALA A 22 16.51 -0.93 -44.86
C ALA A 22 16.00 -0.45 -43.49
N ILE A 23 15.03 0.46 -43.47
CA ILE A 23 14.37 0.90 -42.23
C ILE A 23 13.56 -0.24 -41.62
N ALA A 24 12.78 -0.97 -42.41
CA ALA A 24 12.00 -2.11 -41.93
C ALA A 24 12.89 -3.25 -41.40
N VAL A 25 14.01 -3.52 -42.05
CA VAL A 25 15.01 -4.51 -41.62
C VAL A 25 15.71 -4.04 -40.34
N ASN A 26 16.06 -2.75 -40.20
CA ASN A 26 16.62 -2.23 -38.95
C ASN A 26 15.61 -2.25 -37.79
N PHE A 27 14.33 -1.97 -38.04
CA PHE A 27 13.27 -2.14 -37.05
C PHE A 27 13.06 -3.61 -36.68
N ALA A 28 13.11 -4.53 -37.64
CA ALA A 28 13.01 -5.96 -37.39
C ALA A 28 14.23 -6.48 -36.61
N ILE A 29 15.45 -6.06 -36.96
CA ILE A 29 16.68 -6.41 -36.24
C ILE A 29 16.68 -5.81 -34.84
N SER A 30 16.22 -4.56 -34.67
CA SER A 30 16.05 -3.93 -33.36
C SER A 30 15.01 -4.66 -32.49
N ALA A 31 13.86 -5.03 -33.07
CA ALA A 31 12.81 -5.78 -32.39
C ALA A 31 13.27 -7.21 -32.01
N ILE A 32 14.02 -7.88 -32.88
CA ILE A 32 14.61 -9.21 -32.63
C ILE A 32 15.72 -9.11 -31.57
N ASN A 33 16.59 -8.09 -31.63
CA ASN A 33 17.63 -7.86 -30.63
C ASN A 33 17.07 -7.49 -29.25
N ASN A 34 15.95 -6.74 -29.19
CA ASN A 34 15.23 -6.48 -27.94
C ASN A 34 14.51 -7.74 -27.40
N LYS A 35 14.07 -8.66 -28.27
CA LYS A 35 13.49 -9.95 -27.87
C LYS A 35 14.54 -10.93 -27.34
N HIS A 36 15.80 -10.81 -27.76
CA HIS A 36 16.88 -11.76 -27.44
C HIS A 36 17.92 -11.26 -26.42
N ARG A 37 17.86 -10.00 -25.96
CA ARG A 37 18.65 -9.58 -24.80
C ARG A 37 18.11 -10.32 -23.57
N LYS A 38 18.82 -11.37 -23.12
CA LYS A 38 18.56 -12.03 -21.82
C LYS A 38 18.54 -10.94 -20.76
N LYS A 39 17.34 -10.61 -20.28
CA LYS A 39 17.14 -9.68 -19.15
C LYS A 39 17.98 -10.19 -17.99
N LYS A 40 18.81 -9.32 -17.42
CA LYS A 40 19.74 -9.73 -16.36
C LYS A 40 18.96 -9.93 -15.07
N ASP A 41 19.22 -11.06 -14.40
CA ASP A 41 18.80 -11.26 -13.02
C ASP A 41 19.49 -10.23 -12.13
N VAL A 42 18.78 -9.79 -11.09
CA VAL A 42 19.29 -8.77 -10.16
C VAL A 42 20.20 -9.46 -9.13
N PRO A 43 21.49 -9.11 -9.05
CA PRO A 43 22.43 -9.78 -8.15
C PRO A 43 21.94 -9.77 -6.69
N GLY A 44 21.97 -10.93 -6.03
CA GLY A 44 21.53 -11.06 -4.63
C GLY A 44 20.02 -11.01 -4.39
N SER A 45 19.22 -10.78 -5.43
CA SER A 45 17.76 -10.93 -5.37
C SER A 45 17.34 -12.34 -5.75
N LYS A 46 16.44 -12.92 -4.96
CA LYS A 46 15.73 -14.18 -5.25
C LYS A 46 14.35 -13.91 -5.85
N VAL A 47 13.95 -12.64 -5.99
CA VAL A 47 12.66 -12.24 -6.54
C VAL A 47 12.62 -12.57 -8.03
N ARG A 48 11.54 -13.23 -8.47
CA ARG A 48 11.30 -13.62 -9.85
C ARG A 48 10.12 -12.83 -10.41
N VAL A 49 10.40 -11.96 -11.37
CA VAL A 49 9.45 -10.92 -11.77
C VAL A 49 8.70 -11.19 -13.09
N ASN A 50 9.08 -12.23 -13.83
CA ASN A 50 8.55 -12.56 -15.16
C ASN A 50 8.14 -14.04 -15.28
N LEU A 51 7.54 -14.59 -14.24
CA LEU A 51 7.07 -15.98 -14.25
C LEU A 51 5.84 -16.15 -15.15
N SER A 52 5.83 -17.21 -15.95
CA SER A 52 4.64 -17.69 -16.64
C SER A 52 3.63 -18.31 -15.65
N ALA A 53 2.38 -18.46 -16.09
CA ALA A 53 1.32 -19.08 -15.28
C ALA A 53 1.73 -20.48 -14.76
N SER A 54 2.36 -21.32 -15.60
CA SER A 54 2.82 -22.66 -15.20
C SER A 54 3.96 -22.59 -14.18
N GLU A 55 4.89 -21.65 -14.33
CA GLU A 55 6.00 -21.47 -13.37
C GLU A 55 5.50 -20.98 -12.01
N ILE A 56 4.48 -20.11 -11.97
CA ILE A 56 3.83 -19.67 -10.73
C ILE A 56 3.22 -20.88 -10.00
N THR A 57 2.46 -21.72 -10.70
CA THR A 57 1.84 -22.91 -10.10
C THR A 57 2.89 -23.87 -9.53
N LYS A 58 3.94 -24.18 -10.31
CA LYS A 58 5.04 -25.06 -9.87
C LYS A 58 5.79 -24.48 -8.68
N LEU A 59 6.02 -23.16 -8.67
CA LEU A 59 6.70 -22.48 -7.58
C LEU A 59 5.87 -22.54 -6.29
N ALA A 60 4.56 -22.31 -6.38
CA ALA A 60 3.64 -22.43 -5.24
C ALA A 60 3.66 -23.84 -4.63
N GLU A 61 3.61 -24.88 -5.46
CA GLU A 61 3.72 -26.29 -5.01
C GLU A 61 5.08 -26.56 -4.34
N SER A 62 6.17 -26.06 -4.91
CA SER A 62 7.51 -26.18 -4.32
C SER A 62 7.61 -25.48 -2.96
N ILE A 63 7.00 -24.30 -2.80
CA ILE A 63 6.95 -23.56 -1.53
C ILE A 63 6.21 -24.38 -0.48
N ILE A 64 5.03 -24.90 -0.81
CA ILE A 64 4.20 -25.71 0.09
C ILE A 64 4.94 -26.98 0.52
N ASN A 65 5.52 -27.71 -0.44
CA ASN A 65 6.25 -28.96 -0.17
C ASN A 65 7.47 -28.71 0.73
N LYS A 66 8.25 -27.67 0.46
CA LYS A 66 9.42 -27.33 1.29
C LYS A 66 9.01 -26.92 2.70
N SER A 67 7.95 -26.12 2.82
CA SER A 67 7.42 -25.69 4.11
C SER A 67 6.94 -26.89 4.92
N LYS A 68 6.20 -27.82 4.30
CA LYS A 68 5.77 -29.07 4.95
C LYS A 68 6.97 -29.89 5.46
N GLN A 69 7.99 -30.09 4.63
CA GLN A 69 9.20 -30.82 5.00
C GLN A 69 9.88 -30.23 6.25
N VAL A 70 10.01 -28.90 6.30
CA VAL A 70 10.66 -28.22 7.44
C VAL A 70 9.81 -28.32 8.70
N HIS A 71 8.50 -28.09 8.61
CA HIS A 71 7.60 -28.22 9.77
C HIS A 71 7.56 -29.66 10.31
N ASP A 72 7.53 -30.67 9.43
CA ASP A 72 7.57 -32.07 9.83
C ASP A 72 8.91 -32.43 10.49
N ALA A 73 10.03 -31.92 9.98
CA ALA A 73 11.35 -32.10 10.59
C ALA A 73 11.40 -31.46 12.00
N VAL A 74 10.92 -30.23 12.15
CA VAL A 74 10.86 -29.55 13.46
C VAL A 74 9.96 -30.31 14.43
N ALA A 75 8.78 -30.74 14.00
CA ALA A 75 7.85 -31.51 14.84
C ALA A 75 8.44 -32.86 15.33
N SER A 76 9.39 -33.44 14.58
CA SER A 76 10.04 -34.71 14.92
C SER A 76 11.15 -34.59 15.98
N VAL A 77 11.54 -33.37 16.38
CA VAL A 77 12.57 -33.14 17.39
C VAL A 77 12.09 -33.64 18.75
N SER A 78 12.86 -34.54 19.38
CA SER A 78 12.61 -35.00 20.76
C SER A 78 12.75 -33.85 21.75
N LEU A 79 11.87 -33.80 22.76
CA LEU A 79 11.85 -32.73 23.77
C LEU A 79 13.17 -32.60 24.54
N GLU A 80 13.91 -33.70 24.70
CA GLU A 80 15.23 -33.72 25.35
C GLU A 80 16.34 -33.07 24.49
N LYS A 81 16.10 -32.92 23.19
CA LYS A 81 17.07 -32.40 22.22
C LYS A 81 16.64 -31.05 21.63
N VAL A 82 15.59 -30.43 22.17
CA VAL A 82 15.10 -29.13 21.70
C VAL A 82 16.18 -28.08 21.88
N GLY A 83 16.53 -27.39 20.80
CA GLY A 83 17.47 -26.28 20.81
C GLY A 83 17.16 -25.27 19.71
N TYR A 84 17.82 -24.12 19.76
CA TYR A 84 17.64 -23.07 18.74
C TYR A 84 17.87 -23.58 17.31
N VAL A 85 18.96 -24.33 17.10
CA VAL A 85 19.45 -24.74 15.77
C VAL A 85 18.51 -25.73 15.07
N ASN A 86 17.78 -26.57 15.82
CA ASN A 86 16.93 -27.60 15.24
C ASN A 86 15.42 -27.29 15.31
N VAL A 87 15.02 -26.28 16.09
CA VAL A 87 13.61 -25.86 16.21
C VAL A 87 13.35 -24.48 15.60
N ILE A 88 14.07 -23.45 16.04
CA ILE A 88 13.76 -22.05 15.65
C ILE A 88 14.46 -21.64 14.37
N LEU A 89 15.76 -21.95 14.25
CA LEU A 89 16.55 -21.59 13.08
C LEU A 89 15.95 -22.14 11.78
N PRO A 90 15.48 -23.41 11.68
CA PRO A 90 14.90 -23.92 10.44
C PRO A 90 13.62 -23.18 10.04
N LEU A 91 12.80 -22.76 11.01
CA LEU A 91 11.59 -21.98 10.74
C LEU A 91 11.93 -20.55 10.29
N ALA A 92 12.90 -19.90 10.94
CA ALA A 92 13.37 -18.57 10.55
C ALA A 92 14.02 -18.57 9.17
N GLU A 93 14.85 -19.57 8.86
CA GLU A 93 15.47 -19.72 7.53
C GLU A 93 14.44 -20.01 6.46
N LEU A 94 13.45 -20.87 6.74
CA LEU A 94 12.35 -21.13 5.82
C LEU A 94 11.62 -19.84 5.46
N GLU A 95 11.29 -19.03 6.47
CA GLU A 95 10.58 -17.76 6.27
C GLU A 95 11.42 -16.78 5.43
N ALA A 96 12.69 -16.60 5.78
CA ALA A 96 13.60 -15.73 5.02
C ALA A 96 13.79 -16.21 3.56
N GLN A 97 13.85 -17.52 3.32
CA GLN A 97 14.06 -18.08 1.99
C GLN A 97 12.78 -18.04 1.13
N GLN A 98 11.62 -18.29 1.74
CA GLN A 98 10.36 -18.40 1.01
C GLN A 98 9.72 -17.05 0.74
N PHE A 99 9.93 -16.04 1.60
CA PHE A 99 9.31 -14.72 1.44
C PHE A 99 9.42 -14.16 0.02
N PRO A 100 10.63 -14.02 -0.60
CA PRO A 100 10.72 -13.51 -1.96
C PRO A 100 10.08 -14.40 -3.03
N LEU A 101 10.03 -15.72 -2.79
CA LEU A 101 9.39 -16.67 -3.71
C LEU A 101 7.87 -16.57 -3.64
N ILE A 102 7.32 -16.41 -2.44
CA ILE A 102 5.90 -16.15 -2.22
C ILE A 102 5.50 -14.85 -2.91
N GLN A 103 6.27 -13.77 -2.70
CA GLN A 103 6.01 -12.49 -3.37
C GLN A 103 6.00 -12.67 -4.89
N SER A 104 6.94 -13.43 -5.44
CA SER A 104 7.02 -13.75 -6.88
C SER A 104 5.77 -14.48 -7.41
N CYS A 105 5.10 -15.28 -6.59
CA CYS A 105 3.81 -15.89 -6.94
C CYS A 105 2.63 -14.92 -6.81
N VAL A 106 2.71 -13.95 -5.89
CA VAL A 106 1.59 -13.15 -5.40
C VAL A 106 1.44 -11.80 -6.10
N PHE A 107 2.50 -11.02 -6.25
CA PHE A 107 2.37 -9.68 -6.83
C PHE A 107 1.85 -9.68 -8.30
N PRO A 108 2.09 -10.71 -9.16
CA PRO A 108 1.71 -10.66 -10.57
C PRO A 108 0.21 -10.44 -10.83
N LYS A 109 -0.68 -10.94 -9.99
CA LYS A 109 -2.14 -10.68 -10.12
C LYS A 109 -2.52 -9.19 -10.11
N TRP A 110 -1.67 -8.31 -9.57
CA TRP A 110 -1.92 -6.86 -9.53
C TRP A 110 -1.33 -6.12 -10.71
N LEU A 111 -0.21 -6.63 -11.25
CA LEU A 111 0.65 -5.84 -12.14
C LEU A 111 0.81 -6.45 -13.53
N SER A 112 0.61 -7.76 -13.65
CA SER A 112 0.78 -8.48 -14.91
C SER A 112 -0.28 -8.07 -15.92
N THR A 113 0.17 -7.84 -17.15
CA THR A 113 -0.71 -7.59 -18.29
C THR A 113 -1.40 -8.87 -18.78
N SER A 114 -0.86 -10.05 -18.48
CA SER A 114 -1.44 -11.35 -18.87
C SER A 114 -2.51 -11.82 -17.87
N GLU A 115 -3.73 -12.08 -18.37
CA GLU A 115 -4.83 -12.59 -17.56
C GLU A 115 -4.55 -13.97 -16.95
N ASP A 116 -3.96 -14.88 -17.73
CA ASP A 116 -3.63 -16.22 -17.25
C ASP A 116 -2.61 -16.18 -16.10
N VAL A 117 -1.62 -15.28 -16.19
CA VAL A 117 -0.67 -15.03 -15.10
C VAL A 117 -1.38 -14.49 -13.87
N ARG A 118 -2.34 -13.55 -14.04
CA ARG A 118 -3.11 -13.02 -12.91
C ARG A 118 -3.95 -14.10 -12.22
N LYS A 119 -4.63 -14.96 -12.99
CA LYS A 119 -5.43 -16.07 -12.47
C LYS A 119 -4.56 -17.10 -11.74
N ALA A 120 -3.43 -17.49 -12.33
CA ALA A 120 -2.49 -18.42 -11.70
C ALA A 120 -1.90 -17.85 -10.40
N SER A 121 -1.61 -16.56 -10.37
CA SER A 121 -1.14 -15.84 -9.18
C SER A 121 -2.19 -15.80 -8.06
N ALA A 122 -3.45 -15.53 -8.38
CA ALA A 122 -4.55 -15.57 -7.41
C ALA A 122 -4.81 -16.99 -6.86
N GLU A 123 -4.68 -18.02 -7.71
CA GLU A 123 -4.76 -19.42 -7.29
C GLU A 123 -3.60 -19.82 -6.38
N ALA A 124 -2.38 -19.42 -6.75
CA ALA A 124 -1.17 -19.71 -5.98
C ALA A 124 -1.25 -19.14 -4.57
N GLU A 125 -1.69 -17.90 -4.41
CA GLU A 125 -1.87 -17.33 -3.07
C GLU A 125 -2.91 -18.09 -2.27
N ARG A 126 -4.08 -18.41 -2.83
CA ARG A 126 -5.11 -19.16 -2.10
C ARG A 126 -4.57 -20.49 -1.54
N LYS A 127 -3.78 -21.21 -2.34
CA LYS A 127 -3.14 -22.47 -1.93
C LYS A 127 -2.09 -22.26 -0.85
N ILE A 128 -1.22 -21.27 -1.05
CA ILE A 128 -0.15 -20.91 -0.11
C ILE A 128 -0.76 -20.50 1.24
N ASP A 129 -1.80 -19.66 1.22
CA ASP A 129 -2.51 -19.16 2.40
C ASP A 129 -3.21 -20.26 3.20
N GLY A 130 -3.85 -21.19 2.49
CA GLY A 130 -4.41 -22.39 3.11
C GLY A 130 -3.35 -23.21 3.83
N HIS A 131 -2.18 -23.40 3.20
CA HIS A 131 -1.07 -24.16 3.78
C HIS A 131 -0.48 -23.51 5.05
N ILE A 132 -0.27 -22.20 5.05
CA ILE A 132 0.28 -21.49 6.25
C ILE A 132 -0.72 -21.54 7.39
N THR A 133 -1.99 -21.32 7.10
CA THR A 133 -3.06 -21.36 8.11
C THR A 133 -3.09 -22.73 8.78
N MET A 134 -2.87 -23.80 8.01
CA MET A 134 -2.69 -25.15 8.55
C MET A 134 -1.42 -25.26 9.40
N CYS A 135 -0.28 -24.75 8.93
CA CYS A 135 0.99 -24.79 9.69
C CYS A 135 0.89 -24.08 11.04
N ARG A 136 0.19 -22.95 11.12
CA ARG A 136 -0.05 -22.19 12.37
C ARG A 136 -0.93 -22.92 13.39
N LYS A 137 -1.55 -24.03 13.00
CA LYS A 137 -2.40 -24.87 13.85
C LYS A 137 -1.73 -26.21 14.23
N ARG A 138 -0.47 -26.43 13.82
CA ARG A 138 0.30 -27.65 14.11
C ARG A 138 0.70 -27.72 15.59
N GLU A 139 -0.05 -28.51 16.37
CA GLU A 139 0.20 -28.72 17.80
C GLU A 139 1.56 -29.36 18.11
N ASP A 140 2.01 -30.25 17.23
CA ASP A 140 3.29 -30.94 17.33
C ASP A 140 4.48 -29.99 17.13
N VAL A 141 4.38 -29.04 16.20
CA VAL A 141 5.37 -27.95 16.04
C VAL A 141 5.31 -27.00 17.24
N TYR A 142 4.11 -26.61 17.69
CA TYR A 142 3.94 -25.76 18.87
C TYR A 142 4.60 -26.37 20.11
N ARG A 143 4.46 -27.69 20.32
CA ARG A 143 5.03 -28.40 21.48
C ARG A 143 6.55 -28.23 21.56
N VAL A 144 7.27 -28.39 20.46
CA VAL A 144 8.74 -28.24 20.43
C VAL A 144 9.18 -26.78 20.54
N VAL A 145 8.45 -25.86 19.90
CA VAL A 145 8.72 -24.41 20.00
C VAL A 145 8.51 -23.92 21.45
N LYS A 146 7.43 -24.37 22.10
CA LYS A 146 7.13 -24.01 23.49
C LYS A 146 8.17 -24.58 24.46
N ALA A 147 8.63 -25.81 24.27
CA ALA A 147 9.65 -26.42 25.11
C ALA A 147 10.93 -25.56 25.17
N LEU A 148 11.31 -24.92 24.06
CA LEU A 148 12.49 -24.04 24.01
C LEU A 148 12.37 -22.80 24.91
N THR A 149 11.15 -22.35 25.23
CA THR A 149 10.97 -21.22 26.16
C THR A 149 11.32 -21.58 27.61
N VAL A 150 11.38 -22.88 27.92
CA VAL A 150 11.65 -23.42 29.26
C VAL A 150 13.09 -23.93 29.39
N THR A 151 13.70 -24.44 28.32
CA THR A 151 15.00 -25.17 28.37
C THR A 151 16.23 -24.31 28.65
N GLY A 152 16.12 -23.03 28.99
CA GLY A 152 17.23 -22.23 29.52
C GLY A 152 18.41 -22.00 28.54
N ASP A 153 18.27 -22.37 27.27
CA ASP A 153 19.25 -22.12 26.23
C ASP A 153 19.67 -20.64 26.22
N ARG A 154 20.98 -20.38 26.08
CA ARG A 154 21.53 -19.03 25.93
C ARG A 154 21.21 -18.48 24.53
N LEU A 155 19.94 -18.15 24.32
CA LEU A 155 19.45 -17.47 23.13
C LEU A 155 19.87 -15.99 23.12
N THR A 156 20.13 -15.45 21.94
CA THR A 156 20.21 -14.00 21.73
C THR A 156 18.86 -13.36 22.05
N ASN A 157 18.83 -12.05 22.33
CA ASN A 157 17.59 -11.34 22.66
C ASN A 157 16.56 -11.44 21.52
N ASP A 158 17.01 -11.32 20.28
CA ASP A 158 16.18 -11.49 19.10
C ASP A 158 15.62 -12.90 18.98
N ALA A 159 16.44 -13.95 19.18
CA ALA A 159 15.98 -15.33 19.16
C ALA A 159 14.92 -15.59 20.24
N LYS A 160 15.04 -14.98 21.43
CA LYS A 160 14.00 -15.02 22.47
C LYS A 160 12.74 -14.30 22.04
N SER A 161 12.87 -13.15 21.39
CA SER A 161 11.72 -12.37 20.91
C SER A 161 10.97 -13.10 19.80
N PHE A 162 11.68 -13.65 18.82
CA PHE A 162 11.08 -14.46 17.75
C PHE A 162 10.43 -15.74 18.29
N THR A 163 11.06 -16.42 19.25
CA THR A 163 10.45 -17.61 19.89
C THR A 163 9.15 -17.26 20.61
N ARG A 164 9.13 -16.16 21.40
CA ARG A 164 7.91 -15.68 22.07
C ARG A 164 6.84 -15.27 21.07
N PHE A 165 7.23 -14.66 19.95
CA PHE A 165 6.32 -14.32 18.86
C PHE A 165 5.66 -15.59 18.29
N LEU A 166 6.44 -16.62 17.94
CA LEU A 166 5.90 -17.88 17.43
C LEU A 166 4.94 -18.55 18.42
N VAL A 167 5.31 -18.64 19.71
CA VAL A 167 4.43 -19.22 20.73
C VAL A 167 3.09 -18.47 20.80
N ARG A 168 3.13 -17.13 20.79
CA ARG A 168 1.94 -16.30 20.80
C ARG A 168 1.09 -16.51 19.54
N GLU A 169 1.70 -16.60 18.37
CA GLU A 169 1.01 -16.86 17.10
C GLU A 169 0.22 -18.17 17.16
N PHE A 170 0.85 -19.24 17.64
CA PHE A 170 0.18 -20.52 17.83
C PHE A 170 -1.00 -20.41 18.82
N GLU A 171 -0.81 -19.74 19.95
CA GLU A 171 -1.85 -19.57 20.98
C GLU A 171 -3.03 -18.72 20.49
N ARG A 172 -2.78 -17.68 19.70
CA ARG A 172 -3.82 -16.87 19.02
C ARG A 172 -4.60 -17.69 17.99
N ASN A 173 -3.97 -18.69 17.38
CA ASN A 173 -4.61 -19.68 16.52
C ASN A 173 -5.28 -20.83 17.29
N GLY A 174 -5.29 -20.76 18.64
CA GLY A 174 -6.05 -21.65 19.50
C GLY A 174 -5.43 -23.03 19.69
N VAL A 175 -4.13 -23.24 19.45
CA VAL A 175 -3.51 -24.57 19.62
C VAL A 175 -3.61 -25.10 21.06
N ASN A 176 -3.69 -24.20 22.05
CA ASN A 176 -3.82 -24.51 23.47
C ASN A 176 -5.27 -24.79 23.91
N LEU A 177 -6.24 -24.64 23.01
CA LEU A 177 -7.65 -24.88 23.29
C LEU A 177 -8.00 -26.38 23.23
N THR A 178 -9.06 -26.77 23.93
CA THR A 178 -9.66 -28.10 23.79
C THR A 178 -10.24 -28.29 22.39
N LEU A 179 -10.43 -29.54 21.95
CA LEU A 179 -10.96 -29.84 20.61
C LEU A 179 -12.29 -29.11 20.33
N SER A 180 -13.23 -29.16 21.28
CA SER A 180 -14.52 -28.46 21.16
C SER A 180 -14.35 -26.93 21.02
N LYS A 181 -13.42 -26.32 21.76
CA LYS A 181 -13.12 -24.89 21.65
C LYS A 181 -12.40 -24.55 20.34
N LYS A 182 -11.60 -25.45 19.78
CA LYS A 182 -10.98 -25.27 18.44
C LYS A 182 -12.03 -25.26 17.33
N GLU A 183 -12.99 -26.17 17.39
CA GLU A 183 -14.13 -26.19 16.45
C GLU A 183 -14.99 -24.93 16.57
N GLU A 184 -15.21 -24.44 17.79
CA GLU A 184 -15.86 -23.16 18.02
C GLU A 184 -15.06 -21.99 17.44
N LEU A 185 -13.75 -21.93 17.68
CA LEU A 185 -12.85 -20.91 17.14
C LEU A 185 -12.90 -20.88 15.61
N GLN A 186 -12.87 -22.06 14.97
CA GLN A 186 -12.95 -22.19 13.52
C GLN A 186 -14.29 -21.70 12.97
N ARG A 187 -15.41 -22.07 13.59
CA ARG A 187 -16.74 -21.60 13.19
C ARG A 187 -16.87 -20.09 13.35
N LEU A 188 -16.41 -19.54 14.47
CA LEU A 188 -16.43 -18.09 14.72
C LEU A 188 -15.61 -17.34 13.67
N THR A 189 -14.40 -17.80 13.38
CA THR A 189 -13.51 -17.18 12.40
C THR A 189 -14.13 -17.19 11.00
N ALA A 190 -14.66 -18.34 10.56
CA ALA A 190 -15.30 -18.48 9.26
C ALA A 190 -16.51 -17.53 9.11
N ASN A 191 -17.37 -17.45 10.13
CA ASN A 191 -18.52 -16.55 10.10
C ASN A 191 -18.10 -15.07 10.11
N ILE A 192 -17.05 -14.71 10.86
CA ILE A 192 -16.50 -13.35 10.86
C ILE A 192 -15.96 -13.00 9.47
N ASP A 193 -15.24 -13.91 8.83
CA ASP A 193 -14.66 -13.69 7.50
C ASP A 193 -15.75 -13.54 6.42
N GLU A 194 -16.76 -14.40 6.46
CA GLU A 194 -17.93 -14.36 5.56
C GLU A 194 -18.68 -13.03 5.71
N LEU A 195 -19.07 -12.66 6.93
CA LEU A 195 -19.79 -11.41 7.20
C LEU A 195 -18.94 -10.18 6.86
N SER A 196 -17.63 -10.22 7.14
CA SER A 196 -16.71 -9.13 6.76
C SER A 196 -16.62 -8.99 5.24
N MET A 197 -16.69 -10.10 4.50
CA MET A 197 -16.73 -10.05 3.04
C MET A 197 -18.05 -9.56 2.50
N GLN A 198 -19.16 -10.02 3.06
CA GLN A 198 -20.48 -9.53 2.70
C GLN A 198 -20.61 -8.02 2.92
N TYR A 199 -20.11 -7.51 4.06
CA TYR A 199 -20.09 -6.07 4.37
C TYR A 199 -19.39 -5.25 3.28
N ILE A 200 -18.21 -5.70 2.83
CA ILE A 200 -17.43 -5.04 1.79
C ILE A 200 -18.13 -5.15 0.43
N CYS A 201 -18.60 -6.34 0.06
CA CYS A 201 -19.34 -6.56 -1.19
C CYS A 201 -20.56 -5.65 -1.29
N ASN A 202 -21.35 -5.53 -0.22
CA ASN A 202 -22.51 -4.65 -0.19
C ASN A 202 -22.14 -3.18 -0.47
N LEU A 203 -20.99 -2.71 0.05
CA LEU A 203 -20.48 -1.35 -0.23
C LEU A 203 -19.96 -1.19 -1.66
N ASP A 204 -19.34 -2.22 -2.21
CA ASP A 204 -18.79 -2.17 -3.57
C ASP A 204 -19.88 -2.27 -4.64
N ASP A 205 -20.92 -3.07 -4.38
CA ASP A 205 -22.06 -3.29 -5.26
C ASP A 205 -23.09 -2.14 -5.18
N ASP A 206 -22.98 -1.25 -4.18
CA ASP A 206 -23.83 -0.07 -4.07
C ASP A 206 -23.69 0.86 -5.28
N CYS A 207 -24.81 1.01 -5.98
CA CYS A 207 -24.96 1.86 -7.15
C CYS A 207 -25.92 3.02 -6.89
N SER A 208 -26.18 3.35 -5.61
CA SER A 208 -27.03 4.47 -5.22
C SER A 208 -26.57 5.77 -5.88
N PHE A 209 -27.52 6.57 -6.33
CA PHE A 209 -27.24 7.84 -7.01
C PHE A 209 -28.32 8.88 -6.72
N LEU A 210 -27.96 10.14 -6.96
CA LEU A 210 -28.88 11.28 -6.95
C LEU A 210 -28.79 12.02 -8.29
N LEU A 211 -29.91 12.63 -8.69
CA LEU A 211 -30.00 13.42 -9.93
C LEU A 211 -30.11 14.90 -9.61
N PHE A 212 -29.24 15.71 -10.20
CA PHE A 212 -29.20 17.15 -9.99
C PHE A 212 -29.19 17.90 -11.31
N THR A 213 -29.80 19.08 -11.32
CA THR A 213 -29.67 20.07 -12.39
C THR A 213 -28.30 20.77 -12.33
N ASP A 214 -27.91 21.44 -13.41
CA ASP A 214 -26.65 22.20 -13.44
C ASP A 214 -26.64 23.35 -12.42
N MET A 215 -27.82 23.91 -12.09
CA MET A 215 -27.95 24.94 -11.04
C MET A 215 -27.72 24.38 -9.64
N GLU A 216 -28.18 23.15 -9.37
CA GLU A 216 -27.97 22.48 -8.08
C GLU A 216 -26.52 22.04 -7.86
N LEU A 217 -25.69 22.03 -8.91
CA LEU A 217 -24.28 21.67 -8.88
C LEU A 217 -23.35 22.88 -9.01
N GLU A 218 -23.84 24.08 -8.70
CA GLU A 218 -23.05 25.32 -8.79
C GLU A 218 -21.76 25.22 -7.95
N GLY A 219 -20.65 25.68 -8.53
CA GLY A 219 -19.32 25.68 -7.89
C GLY A 219 -18.42 24.52 -8.34
N LEU A 220 -19.01 23.47 -8.94
CA LEU A 220 -18.22 22.37 -9.46
C LEU A 220 -17.48 22.74 -10.77
N PRO A 221 -16.23 22.25 -10.96
CA PRO A 221 -15.49 22.48 -12.20
C PRO A 221 -16.21 21.93 -13.42
N GLN A 222 -16.13 22.64 -14.55
CA GLN A 222 -16.79 22.21 -15.79
C GLN A 222 -16.31 20.84 -16.28
N GLU A 223 -15.02 20.53 -16.11
CA GLU A 223 -14.47 19.20 -16.45
C GLU A 223 -15.07 18.09 -15.58
N PHE A 224 -15.29 18.34 -14.29
CA PHE A 224 -16.00 17.41 -13.42
C PHE A 224 -17.43 17.20 -13.91
N LEU A 225 -18.15 18.30 -14.17
CA LEU A 225 -19.52 18.22 -14.66
C LEU A 225 -19.61 17.40 -15.96
N LYS A 226 -18.73 17.65 -16.93
CA LYS A 226 -18.67 16.91 -18.21
C LYS A 226 -18.42 15.40 -18.03
N SER A 227 -17.74 15.00 -16.96
CA SER A 227 -17.46 13.59 -16.67
C SER A 227 -18.68 12.81 -16.14
N LEU A 228 -19.74 13.52 -15.73
CA LEU A 228 -20.94 12.89 -15.15
C LEU A 228 -21.89 12.38 -16.22
N GLU A 229 -22.45 11.18 -15.97
CA GLU A 229 -23.57 10.65 -16.75
C GLU A 229 -24.79 11.57 -16.66
N ARG A 230 -25.59 11.61 -17.73
CA ARG A 230 -26.86 12.35 -17.77
C ARG A 230 -28.04 11.38 -17.81
N SER A 231 -29.12 11.71 -17.12
CA SER A 231 -30.41 11.03 -17.25
C SER A 231 -31.12 11.46 -18.53
N GLU A 232 -32.22 10.77 -18.87
CA GLU A 232 -33.07 11.10 -20.01
C GLU A 232 -33.61 12.54 -19.94
N ASP A 233 -33.95 13.01 -18.72
CA ASP A 233 -34.39 14.39 -18.45
C ASP A 233 -33.25 15.43 -18.42
N GLY A 234 -32.03 15.06 -18.80
CA GLY A 234 -30.87 15.95 -18.88
C GLY A 234 -30.22 16.31 -17.53
N LYS A 235 -30.69 15.74 -16.41
CA LYS A 235 -30.06 15.91 -15.09
C LYS A 235 -28.75 15.12 -15.00
N ARG A 236 -27.79 15.62 -14.23
CA ARG A 236 -26.52 14.93 -13.98
C ARG A 236 -26.67 13.94 -12.83
N LYS A 237 -26.10 12.76 -13.04
CA LYS A 237 -26.11 11.65 -12.08
C LYS A 237 -24.85 11.69 -11.24
N ILE A 238 -25.03 11.85 -9.93
CA ILE A 238 -23.98 11.72 -8.92
C ILE A 238 -24.14 10.35 -8.26
N ILE A 239 -23.18 9.46 -8.48
CA ILE A 239 -23.12 8.14 -7.84
C ILE A 239 -22.51 8.31 -6.45
N MET A 240 -23.03 7.59 -5.45
CA MET A 240 -22.62 7.67 -4.04
C MET A 240 -21.25 7.00 -3.78
N ARG A 241 -20.24 7.32 -4.59
CA ARG A 241 -18.86 6.84 -4.48
C ARG A 241 -17.94 8.01 -4.12
N SER A 242 -16.96 7.74 -3.27
CA SER A 242 -16.07 8.76 -2.69
C SER A 242 -15.46 9.74 -3.71
N HIS A 243 -15.06 9.26 -4.89
CA HIS A 243 -14.47 10.08 -5.95
C HIS A 243 -15.44 11.10 -6.58
N GLN A 244 -16.75 10.86 -6.55
CA GLN A 244 -17.75 11.84 -6.97
C GLN A 244 -18.28 12.66 -5.78
N ILE A 245 -18.32 12.07 -4.57
CA ILE A 245 -18.86 12.74 -3.38
C ILE A 245 -17.89 13.78 -2.80
N SER A 246 -16.58 13.50 -2.72
CA SER A 246 -15.60 14.47 -2.18
C SER A 246 -15.62 15.80 -2.94
N PRO A 247 -15.59 15.84 -4.29
CA PRO A 247 -15.72 17.09 -5.03
C PRO A 247 -17.02 17.84 -4.72
N VAL A 248 -18.14 17.14 -4.57
CA VAL A 248 -19.42 17.77 -4.21
C VAL A 248 -19.36 18.40 -2.81
N LEU A 249 -18.88 17.68 -1.81
CA LEU A 249 -18.80 18.17 -0.43
C LEU A 249 -17.74 19.27 -0.25
N GLU A 250 -16.73 19.34 -1.12
CA GLU A 250 -15.68 20.35 -1.06
C GLU A 250 -15.96 21.61 -1.87
N LEU A 251 -16.65 21.49 -3.02
CA LEU A 251 -16.71 22.56 -4.03
C LEU A 251 -18.13 23.03 -4.35
N CYS A 252 -19.17 22.22 -4.08
CA CYS A 252 -20.54 22.61 -4.40
C CYS A 252 -21.00 23.73 -3.45
N LYS A 253 -21.37 24.87 -4.02
CA LYS A 253 -21.87 26.04 -3.28
C LYS A 253 -23.28 25.81 -2.72
N VAL A 254 -24.06 24.93 -3.33
CA VAL A 254 -25.45 24.70 -2.97
C VAL A 254 -25.54 23.81 -1.73
N GLY A 255 -25.85 24.42 -0.58
CA GLY A 255 -25.92 23.73 0.71
C GLY A 255 -26.93 22.58 0.77
N SER A 256 -28.09 22.72 0.11
CA SER A 256 -29.09 21.65 0.02
C SER A 256 -28.57 20.43 -0.76
N THR A 257 -27.78 20.65 -1.81
CA THR A 257 -27.11 19.57 -2.57
C THR A 257 -26.07 18.86 -1.72
N ARG A 258 -25.20 19.61 -1.02
CA ARG A 258 -24.21 19.02 -0.10
C ARG A 258 -24.90 18.15 0.96
N ARG A 259 -25.98 18.66 1.56
CA ARG A 259 -26.77 17.94 2.56
C ARG A 259 -27.40 16.67 2.00
N ALA A 260 -28.07 16.74 0.84
CA ALA A 260 -28.69 15.58 0.20
C ALA A 260 -27.67 14.48 -0.11
N VAL A 261 -26.51 14.88 -0.65
CA VAL A 261 -25.40 13.97 -0.94
C VAL A 261 -24.81 13.37 0.34
N ALA A 262 -24.55 14.17 1.37
CA ALA A 262 -23.99 13.67 2.63
C ALA A 262 -24.92 12.66 3.32
N ILE A 263 -26.22 12.94 3.36
CA ILE A 263 -27.22 12.03 3.93
C ILE A 263 -27.31 10.74 3.11
N SER A 264 -27.41 10.84 1.78
CA SER A 264 -27.50 9.67 0.91
C SER A 264 -26.24 8.80 1.01
N TYR A 265 -25.06 9.43 1.06
CA TYR A 265 -23.79 8.72 1.25
C TYR A 265 -23.68 8.06 2.63
N GLY A 266 -24.18 8.71 3.69
CA GLY A 266 -24.22 8.17 5.04
C GLY A 266 -25.20 7.01 5.24
N HIS A 267 -26.26 6.94 4.42
CA HIS A 267 -27.27 5.86 4.45
C HIS A 267 -26.96 4.69 3.51
N ARG A 268 -25.77 4.65 2.90
CA ARG A 268 -25.39 3.55 2.02
C ARG A 268 -25.43 2.22 2.77
N CYS A 269 -26.00 1.21 2.10
CA CYS A 269 -25.99 -0.17 2.55
C CYS A 269 -26.59 -0.37 3.94
N GLU A 270 -27.85 0.03 4.17
CA GLU A 270 -28.55 -0.18 5.45
C GLU A 270 -28.47 -1.64 5.96
N ALA A 271 -28.47 -2.62 5.05
CA ALA A 271 -28.25 -4.04 5.35
C ALA A 271 -26.94 -4.33 6.11
N ASN A 272 -25.94 -3.45 6.01
CA ASN A 272 -24.66 -3.57 6.73
C ASN A 272 -24.77 -3.28 8.23
N VAL A 273 -25.85 -2.62 8.70
CA VAL A 273 -26.06 -2.38 10.13
C VAL A 273 -26.20 -3.71 10.88
N THR A 274 -27.08 -4.60 10.41
CA THR A 274 -27.27 -5.94 11.00
C THR A 274 -26.00 -6.79 10.92
N ILE A 275 -25.27 -6.71 9.81
CA ILE A 275 -23.98 -7.41 9.64
C ILE A 275 -22.97 -6.92 10.69
N LEU A 276 -22.91 -5.60 10.94
CA LEU A 276 -22.00 -5.01 11.91
C LEU A 276 -22.35 -5.44 13.34
N GLU A 277 -23.64 -5.48 13.70
CA GLU A 277 -24.11 -5.96 15.01
C GLU A 277 -23.69 -7.42 15.24
N GLN A 278 -23.88 -8.29 14.25
CA GLN A 278 -23.44 -9.68 14.31
C GLN A 278 -21.92 -9.79 14.43
N LEU A 279 -21.17 -9.01 13.64
CA LEU A 279 -19.71 -8.97 13.72
C LEU A 279 -19.20 -8.55 15.10
N ILE A 280 -19.83 -7.56 15.74
CA ILE A 280 -19.47 -7.13 17.10
C ILE A 280 -19.65 -8.29 18.09
N GLN A 281 -20.78 -8.98 18.04
CA GLN A 281 -21.05 -10.12 18.93
C GLN A 281 -20.08 -11.29 18.69
N LEU A 282 -19.83 -11.64 17.42
CA LEU A 282 -18.93 -12.75 17.06
C LEU A 282 -17.48 -12.44 17.45
N ARG A 283 -17.01 -11.21 17.21
CA ARG A 283 -15.67 -10.76 17.63
C ARG A 283 -15.52 -10.74 19.14
N HIS A 284 -16.57 -10.36 19.87
CA HIS A 284 -16.55 -10.45 21.33
C HIS A 284 -16.46 -11.91 21.80
N LYS A 285 -17.27 -12.82 21.26
CA LYS A 285 -17.20 -14.26 21.56
C LYS A 285 -15.83 -14.85 21.25
N LEU A 286 -15.24 -14.51 20.10
CA LEU A 286 -13.88 -14.89 19.70
C LEU A 286 -12.85 -14.48 20.75
N ALA A 287 -12.89 -13.22 21.19
CA ALA A 287 -11.97 -12.70 22.18
C ALA A 287 -12.11 -13.42 23.54
N ARG A 288 -13.36 -13.65 24.00
CA ARG A 288 -13.63 -14.39 25.24
C ARG A 288 -13.12 -15.83 25.16
N LEU A 289 -13.29 -16.50 24.02
CA LEU A 289 -12.80 -17.86 23.79
C LEU A 289 -11.28 -17.96 23.92
N LEU A 290 -10.57 -16.94 23.45
CA LEU A 290 -9.10 -16.81 23.51
C LEU A 290 -8.59 -16.22 24.84
N GLY A 291 -9.46 -15.95 25.82
CA GLY A 291 -9.08 -15.48 27.15
C GLY A 291 -8.95 -13.96 27.30
N PHE A 292 -9.38 -13.17 26.32
CA PHE A 292 -9.37 -11.71 26.38
C PHE A 292 -10.68 -11.15 26.95
N ALA A 293 -10.62 -9.99 27.59
CA ALA A 293 -11.80 -9.34 28.15
C ALA A 293 -12.80 -8.91 27.07
N ASN A 294 -12.30 -8.36 25.97
CA ASN A 294 -13.06 -7.87 24.82
C ASN A 294 -12.19 -7.93 23.55
N TYR A 295 -12.79 -7.67 22.39
CA TYR A 295 -12.07 -7.72 21.11
C TYR A 295 -11.02 -6.62 20.95
N ALA A 296 -11.21 -5.44 21.55
CA ALA A 296 -10.23 -4.36 21.48
C ALA A 296 -8.94 -4.74 22.21
N ASP A 297 -9.03 -5.41 23.36
CA ASP A 297 -7.85 -5.97 24.05
C ASP A 297 -7.20 -7.07 23.22
N TYR A 298 -7.97 -8.00 22.62
CA TYR A 298 -7.41 -8.99 21.69
C TYR A 298 -6.65 -8.37 20.51
N ALA A 299 -7.20 -7.28 19.95
CA ALA A 299 -6.65 -6.55 18.81
C ALA A 299 -5.54 -5.56 19.18
N THR A 300 -5.37 -5.24 20.47
CA THR A 300 -4.33 -4.32 20.96
C THR A 300 -3.26 -5.02 21.79
N ASP A 301 -3.46 -6.28 22.17
CA ASP A 301 -2.46 -7.16 22.80
C ASP A 301 -1.28 -7.44 21.88
N ASP A 302 -1.49 -7.29 20.57
CA ASP A 302 -0.49 -7.12 19.53
C ASP A 302 -0.39 -5.65 19.04
N ARG A 303 -0.81 -4.57 19.71
CA ARG A 303 -0.44 -3.15 19.36
C ARG A 303 0.49 -2.43 20.32
N MET A 304 1.19 -1.41 19.84
CA MET A 304 1.92 -0.45 20.67
C MET A 304 1.23 -0.11 21.98
N ALA A 305 -0.09 0.14 21.90
CA ALA A 305 -0.92 0.48 23.03
C ALA A 305 -1.03 -0.61 24.10
N LYS A 306 -0.81 -1.90 23.76
CA LYS A 306 -0.96 -3.10 24.60
C LYS A 306 -2.36 -3.38 25.13
N SER A 307 -3.20 -2.37 25.32
CA SER A 307 -4.56 -2.50 25.84
C SER A 307 -5.50 -1.47 25.21
N SER A 308 -6.81 -1.76 25.27
CA SER A 308 -7.84 -0.80 24.90
C SER A 308 -7.84 0.45 25.80
N SER A 309 -7.57 0.30 27.10
CA SER A 309 -7.51 1.43 28.05
C SER A 309 -6.48 2.48 27.64
N LYS A 310 -5.28 2.06 27.22
CA LYS A 310 -4.23 2.98 26.77
C LYS A 310 -4.59 3.69 25.46
N VAL A 311 -5.39 3.06 24.60
CA VAL A 311 -5.92 3.72 23.41
C VAL A 311 -6.90 4.83 23.81
N PHE A 312 -7.83 4.55 24.72
CA PHE A 312 -8.78 5.56 25.19
C PHE A 312 -8.09 6.73 25.91
N GLU A 313 -7.17 6.44 26.84
CA GLU A 313 -6.37 7.48 27.52
C GLU A 313 -5.67 8.42 26.51
N PHE A 314 -5.07 7.85 25.46
CA PHE A 314 -4.40 8.63 24.42
C PHE A 314 -5.38 9.49 23.62
N LEU A 315 -6.51 8.91 23.17
CA LEU A 315 -7.50 9.63 22.36
C LEU A 315 -8.19 10.75 23.15
N GLU A 316 -8.50 10.50 24.42
CA GLU A 316 -9.10 11.50 25.31
C GLU A 316 -8.12 12.63 25.63
N SER A 317 -6.86 12.31 25.92
CA SER A 317 -5.81 13.32 26.12
C SER A 317 -5.60 14.18 24.87
N LEU A 318 -5.57 13.56 23.69
CA LEU A 318 -5.45 14.28 22.43
C LEU A 318 -6.68 15.18 22.19
N SER A 319 -7.89 14.65 22.39
CA SER A 319 -9.13 15.42 22.25
C SER A 319 -9.16 16.62 23.19
N ALA A 320 -8.73 16.45 24.44
CA ALA A 320 -8.68 17.54 25.41
C ALA A 320 -7.68 18.63 24.97
N SER A 321 -6.52 18.25 24.44
CA SER A 321 -5.49 19.19 23.98
C SER A 321 -5.89 19.99 22.73
N LEU A 322 -6.74 19.42 21.87
CA LEU A 322 -7.19 20.04 20.62
C LEU A 322 -8.51 20.81 20.76
N ASN A 323 -9.17 20.74 21.91
CA ASN A 323 -10.53 21.24 22.08
C ASN A 323 -10.66 22.74 21.80
N ASP A 324 -9.76 23.56 22.38
CA ASP A 324 -9.78 25.01 22.18
C ASP A 324 -9.54 25.41 20.72
N LEU A 325 -8.61 24.72 20.04
CA LEU A 325 -8.33 24.96 18.63
C LEU A 325 -9.53 24.57 17.77
N ALA A 326 -10.11 23.39 18.01
CA ALA A 326 -11.29 22.91 17.30
C ALA A 326 -12.49 23.85 17.47
N TYR A 327 -12.71 24.41 18.66
CA TYR A 327 -13.77 25.40 18.89
C TYR A 327 -13.54 26.70 18.12
N ARG A 328 -12.30 27.19 18.08
CA ARG A 328 -11.96 28.39 17.30
C ARG A 328 -12.18 28.17 15.81
N GLU A 329 -11.67 27.06 15.28
CA GLU A 329 -11.84 26.70 13.87
C GLU A 329 -13.31 26.51 13.50
N LEU A 330 -14.06 25.74 14.30
CA LEU A 330 -15.49 25.56 14.08
C LEU A 330 -16.27 26.89 14.14
N SER A 331 -15.87 27.81 15.01
CA SER A 331 -16.49 29.14 15.08
C SER A 331 -16.23 29.96 13.83
N MET A 332 -15.01 29.89 13.26
CA MET A 332 -14.69 30.52 11.98
C MET A 332 -15.52 29.93 10.83
N LEU A 333 -15.65 28.60 10.78
CA LEU A 333 -16.46 27.91 9.77
C LEU A 333 -17.94 28.30 9.87
N LYS A 334 -18.50 28.34 11.09
CA LYS A 334 -19.88 28.77 11.34
C LYS A 334 -20.11 30.22 10.96
N ALA A 335 -19.17 31.12 11.26
CA ALA A 335 -19.28 32.52 10.88
C ALA A 335 -19.28 32.70 9.36
N LEU A 336 -18.45 31.93 8.64
CA LEU A 336 -18.43 31.97 7.18
C LEU A 336 -19.72 31.40 6.58
N LYS A 337 -20.24 30.29 7.11
CA LYS A 337 -21.55 29.76 6.72
C LYS A 337 -22.66 30.78 6.94
N LYS A 338 -22.68 31.44 8.10
CA LYS A 338 -23.68 32.47 8.41
C LYS A 338 -23.67 33.63 7.40
N LYS A 339 -22.48 34.00 6.91
CA LYS A 339 -22.31 35.04 5.90
C LYS A 339 -22.79 34.61 4.51
N GLU A 340 -22.59 33.35 4.12
CA GLU A 340 -22.92 32.84 2.77
C GLU A 340 -24.35 32.28 2.66
N GLU A 341 -24.86 31.62 3.71
CA GLU A 341 -26.11 30.85 3.71
C GLU A 341 -27.11 31.27 4.81
N GLY A 342 -26.84 32.36 5.53
CA GLY A 342 -27.71 32.88 6.59
C GLY A 342 -27.74 32.01 7.85
N GLU A 343 -28.86 31.99 8.60
CA GLU A 343 -28.97 31.31 9.90
C GLU A 343 -29.11 29.78 9.81
N SER A 344 -28.78 29.17 8.66
CA SER A 344 -28.84 27.71 8.49
C SER A 344 -27.84 27.02 9.43
N PRO A 345 -28.26 25.97 10.19
CA PRO A 345 -27.37 25.30 11.13
C PRO A 345 -26.19 24.66 10.41
N PHE A 346 -25.00 24.75 11.00
CA PHE A 346 -23.81 24.09 10.48
C PHE A 346 -23.89 22.58 10.72
N GLY A 347 -23.77 21.79 9.65
CA GLY A 347 -23.77 20.33 9.67
C GLY A 347 -22.44 19.73 9.22
N MET A 348 -22.32 18.40 9.29
CA MET A 348 -21.10 17.70 8.85
C MET A 348 -20.88 17.82 7.33
N GLU A 349 -21.95 18.00 6.56
CA GLU A 349 -21.94 18.25 5.12
C GLU A 349 -21.24 19.56 4.72
N ASP A 350 -21.06 20.47 5.67
CA ASP A 350 -20.48 21.80 5.46
C ASP A 350 -18.98 21.82 5.73
N LEU A 351 -18.47 20.86 6.50
CA LEU A 351 -17.11 20.88 7.03
C LEU A 351 -16.06 21.02 5.92
N SER A 352 -16.08 20.12 4.93
CA SER A 352 -15.11 20.13 3.84
C SER A 352 -15.19 21.40 2.98
N TYR A 353 -16.40 21.86 2.68
CA TYR A 353 -16.62 23.07 1.89
C TYR A 353 -16.05 24.30 2.59
N TYR A 354 -16.42 24.55 3.85
CA TYR A 354 -15.96 25.76 4.54
C TYR A 354 -14.49 25.71 4.95
N VAL A 355 -13.93 24.52 5.24
CA VAL A 355 -12.47 24.38 5.44
C VAL A 355 -11.74 24.81 4.17
N LYS A 356 -12.20 24.35 3.01
CA LYS A 356 -11.62 24.75 1.72
C LYS A 356 -11.79 26.25 1.45
N ARG A 357 -12.99 26.80 1.67
CA ARG A 357 -13.26 28.24 1.49
C ARG A 357 -12.37 29.11 2.36
N ILE A 358 -12.15 28.75 3.62
CA ILE A 358 -11.24 29.48 4.51
C ILE A 358 -9.80 29.38 4.00
N LYS A 359 -9.34 28.19 3.60
CA LYS A 359 -7.99 28.00 3.04
C LYS A 359 -7.79 28.85 1.78
N ASP A 360 -8.77 28.87 0.88
CA ASP A 360 -8.73 29.68 -0.34
C ASP A 360 -8.67 31.19 -0.03
N GLN A 361 -9.44 31.65 0.97
CA GLN A 361 -9.46 33.05 1.41
C GLN A 361 -8.17 33.48 2.11
N GLN A 362 -7.55 32.61 2.90
CA GLN A 362 -6.37 32.94 3.69
C GLN A 362 -5.09 32.83 2.86
N PHE A 363 -4.93 31.75 2.11
CA PHE A 363 -3.62 31.43 1.52
C PHE A 363 -3.46 31.88 0.07
N HIS A 364 -4.53 32.26 -0.64
CA HIS A 364 -4.48 32.68 -2.05
C HIS A 364 -3.67 31.71 -2.96
N ILE A 365 -3.65 30.43 -2.61
CA ILE A 365 -2.87 29.40 -3.30
C ILE A 365 -3.65 28.84 -4.47
N ASN A 366 -3.13 29.00 -5.69
CA ASN A 366 -3.67 28.32 -6.86
C ASN A 366 -2.93 27.00 -7.12
N PHE A 367 -3.45 25.89 -6.57
CA PHE A 367 -2.90 24.55 -6.77
C PHE A 367 -2.81 24.13 -8.25
N GLY A 368 -3.67 24.69 -9.12
CA GLY A 368 -3.64 24.45 -10.56
C GLY A 368 -2.43 25.06 -11.27
N VAL A 369 -1.86 26.14 -10.72
CA VAL A 369 -0.59 26.73 -11.17
C VAL A 369 0.59 26.00 -10.56
N ILE A 370 0.52 25.68 -9.26
CA ILE A 370 1.61 25.02 -8.53
C ILE A 370 2.01 23.68 -9.16
N ARG A 371 1.06 22.89 -9.67
CA ARG A 371 1.38 21.60 -10.33
C ARG A 371 2.37 21.73 -11.50
N GLN A 372 2.46 22.89 -12.14
CA GLN A 372 3.39 23.15 -13.25
C GLN A 372 4.86 23.04 -12.80
N TYR A 373 5.13 23.22 -11.50
CA TYR A 373 6.46 23.09 -10.90
C TYR A 373 6.78 21.66 -10.44
N PHE A 374 5.84 20.73 -10.57
CA PHE A 374 6.01 19.33 -10.18
C PHE A 374 5.92 18.34 -11.36
N PRO A 375 6.76 18.46 -12.41
CA PRO A 375 6.99 17.35 -13.34
C PRO A 375 7.49 16.11 -12.59
N ILE A 376 6.93 14.94 -12.89
CA ILE A 376 7.23 13.69 -12.16
C ILE A 376 8.73 13.36 -12.08
N ASN A 377 9.47 13.55 -13.17
CA ASN A 377 10.91 13.30 -13.20
C ASN A 377 11.69 14.25 -12.28
N LEU A 378 11.26 15.53 -12.20
CA LEU A 378 11.85 16.50 -11.30
C LEU A 378 11.57 16.12 -9.85
N VAL A 379 10.33 15.74 -9.54
CA VAL A 379 9.93 15.29 -8.20
C VAL A 379 10.75 14.07 -7.76
N LEU A 380 10.88 13.05 -8.60
CA LEU A 380 11.69 11.85 -8.29
C LEU A 380 13.16 12.22 -8.04
N SER A 381 13.74 13.07 -8.90
CA SER A 381 15.12 13.52 -8.72
C SER A 381 15.33 14.31 -7.42
N GLY A 382 14.34 15.12 -7.03
CA GLY A 382 14.33 15.86 -5.77
C GLY A 382 14.23 14.93 -4.57
N ILE A 383 13.32 13.96 -4.61
CA ILE A 383 13.19 12.91 -3.57
C ILE A 383 14.53 12.20 -3.40
N PHE A 384 15.12 11.71 -4.49
CA PHE A 384 16.42 11.03 -4.44
C PHE A 384 17.46 11.94 -3.82
N LYS A 385 17.62 13.17 -4.31
CA LYS A 385 18.59 14.14 -3.78
C LYS A 385 18.45 14.38 -2.28
N ILE A 386 17.23 14.60 -1.78
CA ILE A 386 16.95 14.74 -0.34
C ILE A 386 17.42 13.50 0.42
N CYS A 387 17.11 12.30 -0.06
CA CYS A 387 17.54 11.06 0.57
C CYS A 387 19.05 10.82 0.48
N GLN A 388 19.71 11.26 -0.61
CA GLN A 388 21.17 11.20 -0.72
C GLN A 388 21.83 12.08 0.34
N ASP A 389 21.31 13.30 0.52
CA ASP A 389 21.89 14.28 1.45
C ASP A 389 21.62 13.92 2.91
N LEU A 390 20.43 13.41 3.22
CA LEU A 390 20.03 13.08 4.58
C LEU A 390 20.60 11.73 5.06
N PHE A 391 20.66 10.72 4.19
CA PHE A 391 21.05 9.35 4.55
C PHE A 391 22.37 8.90 3.96
N GLY A 392 23.05 9.74 3.17
CA GLY A 392 24.28 9.36 2.49
C GLY A 392 24.08 8.21 1.49
N LEU A 393 22.92 8.14 0.85
CA LEU A 393 22.59 7.07 -0.12
C LEU A 393 22.89 7.51 -1.56
N GLY A 394 23.17 6.56 -2.43
CA GLY A 394 23.36 6.76 -3.87
C GLY A 394 22.33 5.94 -4.63
N PHE A 395 21.65 6.56 -5.58
CA PHE A 395 20.62 5.92 -6.39
C PHE A 395 21.08 5.79 -7.83
N LYS A 396 21.05 4.57 -8.38
CA LYS A 396 21.43 4.33 -9.78
C LYS A 396 20.45 3.38 -10.46
N GLU A 397 19.90 3.81 -11.58
CA GLU A 397 19.05 2.96 -12.43
C GLU A 397 19.84 1.76 -12.97
N VAL A 398 19.21 0.59 -12.94
CA VAL A 398 19.75 -0.68 -13.41
C VAL A 398 19.21 -0.95 -14.82
N GLU A 399 20.00 -0.56 -15.82
CA GLU A 399 19.63 -0.76 -17.23
C GLU A 399 19.53 -2.24 -17.61
N GLY A 400 18.48 -2.58 -18.39
CA GLY A 400 18.27 -3.94 -18.91
C GLY A 400 17.85 -4.96 -17.85
N ALA A 401 17.40 -4.50 -16.68
CA ALA A 401 16.86 -5.35 -15.62
C ALA A 401 15.63 -6.14 -16.09
N ALA A 402 15.42 -7.31 -15.48
CA ALA A 402 14.16 -8.01 -15.60
C ALA A 402 13.03 -7.19 -14.97
N VAL A 403 12.05 -6.82 -15.78
CA VAL A 403 10.82 -6.10 -15.39
C VAL A 403 9.59 -6.70 -16.06
N TRP A 404 8.43 -6.59 -15.38
CA TRP A 404 7.12 -7.07 -15.88
C TRP A 404 6.46 -6.13 -16.89
N HIS A 405 6.92 -4.88 -16.98
CA HIS A 405 6.38 -3.90 -17.92
C HIS A 405 7.49 -2.94 -18.38
N PRO A 406 7.47 -2.44 -19.64
CA PRO A 406 8.50 -1.53 -20.15
C PRO A 406 8.65 -0.21 -19.38
N ASP A 407 7.55 0.27 -18.79
CA ASP A 407 7.53 1.51 -18.00
C ASP A 407 8.03 1.34 -16.55
N VAL A 408 8.43 0.12 -16.17
CA VAL A 408 8.93 -0.16 -14.82
C VAL A 408 10.43 0.02 -14.82
N GLN A 409 10.90 0.80 -13.85
CA GLN A 409 12.33 1.04 -13.64
C GLN A 409 12.80 0.29 -12.41
N LEU A 410 14.07 -0.12 -12.40
CA LEU A 410 14.74 -0.72 -11.24
C LEU A 410 15.89 0.19 -10.84
N PHE A 411 15.97 0.52 -9.56
CA PHE A 411 17.08 1.27 -8.99
C PHE A 411 17.86 0.42 -8.00
N SER A 412 19.19 0.56 -8.02
CA SER A 412 20.10 0.11 -6.99
C SER A 412 20.38 1.25 -6.02
N VAL A 413 20.44 0.92 -4.74
CA VAL A 413 20.72 1.85 -3.65
C VAL A 413 22.02 1.44 -2.99
N SER A 414 23.00 2.33 -2.94
CA SER A 414 24.30 2.10 -2.30
C SER A 414 24.59 3.11 -1.20
N ASP A 415 25.33 2.72 -0.18
CA ASP A 415 25.90 3.66 0.78
C ASP A 415 27.01 4.49 0.10
N LEU A 416 26.94 5.82 0.16
CA LEU A 416 27.90 6.69 -0.52
C LEU A 416 29.29 6.64 0.11
N SER A 417 29.40 6.32 1.40
CA SER A 417 30.66 6.25 2.13
C SER A 417 31.40 4.94 1.88
N SER A 418 30.72 3.79 2.02
CA SER A 418 31.32 2.46 1.85
C SER A 418 31.23 1.93 0.42
N LYS A 419 30.36 2.52 -0.42
CA LYS A 419 29.97 2.00 -1.74
C LYS A 419 29.29 0.63 -1.71
N GLU A 420 28.90 0.16 -0.53
CA GLU A 420 28.19 -1.11 -0.39
C GLU A 420 26.76 -1.00 -0.87
N LEU A 421 26.26 -2.08 -1.48
CA LEU A 421 24.88 -2.19 -1.92
C LEU A 421 23.96 -2.34 -0.70
N VAL A 422 23.04 -1.40 -0.53
CA VAL A 422 22.02 -1.40 0.52
C VAL A 422 20.81 -2.24 0.10
N GLY A 423 20.37 -2.09 -1.16
CA GLY A 423 19.15 -2.74 -1.66
C GLY A 423 18.75 -2.33 -3.08
N TYR A 424 17.60 -2.81 -3.52
CA TYR A 424 16.98 -2.42 -4.78
C TYR A 424 15.53 -1.99 -4.60
N PHE A 425 15.02 -1.15 -5.49
CA PHE A 425 13.57 -0.94 -5.58
C PHE A 425 13.08 -0.82 -7.02
N TYR A 426 11.91 -1.41 -7.27
CA TYR A 426 11.16 -1.23 -8.49
C TYR A 426 10.22 -0.03 -8.38
N LEU A 427 10.06 0.69 -9.49
CA LEU A 427 9.23 1.88 -9.60
C LEU A 427 8.20 1.65 -10.72
N ASP A 428 6.92 1.49 -10.36
CA ASP A 428 5.81 1.23 -11.28
C ASP A 428 4.73 2.32 -11.15
N LEU A 429 4.99 3.50 -11.72
CA LEU A 429 4.23 4.71 -11.44
C LEU A 429 2.97 4.90 -12.28
N TYR A 430 2.96 4.39 -13.51
CA TYR A 430 1.94 4.77 -14.47
C TYR A 430 0.73 3.84 -14.46
N SER A 431 -0.46 4.42 -14.58
CA SER A 431 -1.70 3.69 -14.71
C SER A 431 -1.72 2.88 -16.00
N ARG A 432 -2.26 1.67 -15.92
CA ARG A 432 -2.55 0.80 -17.08
C ARG A 432 -4.01 0.43 -16.95
N ILE A 433 -4.79 0.46 -18.04
CA ILE A 433 -6.20 0.03 -18.05
C ILE A 433 -6.36 -1.38 -17.44
N LEU A 434 -5.30 -2.20 -17.47
CA LEU A 434 -5.20 -3.55 -16.88
C LEU A 434 -4.78 -3.61 -15.38
N LYS A 435 -4.38 -2.51 -14.73
CA LYS A 435 -4.16 -2.44 -13.26
C LYS A 435 -5.49 -2.47 -12.47
N ILE A 436 -6.63 -2.47 -13.16
CA ILE A 436 -7.97 -2.66 -12.59
C ILE A 436 -8.37 -4.11 -12.87
N CYS A 437 -7.99 -5.04 -12.00
CA CYS A 437 -8.55 -6.40 -12.01
C CYS A 437 -8.43 -7.03 -10.61
N TYR A 438 -9.50 -6.94 -9.82
CA TYR A 438 -9.95 -8.09 -9.05
C TYR A 438 -11.42 -8.35 -9.40
N ASN A 439 -11.65 -9.50 -10.02
CA ASN A 439 -12.90 -10.13 -10.45
C ASN A 439 -13.69 -9.49 -11.60
N LEU A 440 -13.81 -10.29 -12.67
CA LEU A 440 -14.87 -10.22 -13.66
C LEU A 440 -16.22 -9.89 -12.97
N ASN A 441 -16.89 -8.85 -13.48
CA ASN A 441 -18.11 -8.18 -12.99
C ASN A 441 -17.99 -7.04 -11.98
N ARG A 442 -16.78 -6.66 -11.51
CA ARG A 442 -16.61 -5.47 -10.65
C ARG A 442 -15.53 -4.54 -11.19
N VAL A 443 -15.95 -3.44 -11.83
CA VAL A 443 -15.07 -2.33 -12.17
C VAL A 443 -14.76 -1.55 -10.89
N GLY A 444 -13.55 -1.70 -10.37
CA GLY A 444 -13.02 -0.76 -9.38
C GLY A 444 -12.00 -1.33 -8.40
N LYS A 445 -10.89 -0.60 -8.26
CA LYS A 445 -10.02 -0.49 -7.08
C LYS A 445 -8.84 -1.46 -6.94
N TYR A 446 -7.77 -1.14 -7.65
CA TYR A 446 -6.57 -0.61 -6.99
C TYR A 446 -6.48 0.87 -7.40
N ALA A 447 -6.27 1.80 -6.47
CA ALA A 447 -6.23 3.24 -6.78
C ALA A 447 -5.33 4.03 -5.80
N HIS A 448 -4.38 3.38 -5.14
CA HIS A 448 -3.52 4.04 -4.15
C HIS A 448 -2.06 3.76 -4.45
N THR A 449 -1.22 4.79 -4.26
CA THR A 449 0.23 4.60 -4.27
C THR A 449 0.57 3.77 -3.03
N CYS A 450 1.37 2.72 -3.19
CA CYS A 450 1.78 1.89 -2.07
C CYS A 450 3.16 1.27 -2.29
N VAL A 451 3.78 0.84 -1.20
CA VAL A 451 5.00 0.03 -1.21
C VAL A 451 4.73 -1.43 -0.86
N ILE A 452 5.39 -2.32 -1.60
CA ILE A 452 5.38 -3.77 -1.40
C ILE A 452 6.83 -4.23 -1.20
N ALA A 453 7.13 -4.83 -0.05
CA ALA A 453 8.39 -5.52 0.15
C ALA A 453 8.41 -6.83 -0.67
N LEU A 454 9.33 -6.93 -1.63
CA LEU A 454 9.51 -8.12 -2.47
C LEU A 454 10.57 -9.07 -1.91
N GLN A 455 11.58 -8.55 -1.21
CA GLN A 455 12.57 -9.32 -0.47
C GLN A 455 13.01 -8.53 0.76
N ASN A 456 13.10 -9.18 1.92
CA ASN A 456 13.49 -8.53 3.15
C ASN A 456 14.99 -8.68 3.41
N GLY A 457 15.56 -7.74 4.18
CA GLY A 457 16.97 -7.76 4.61
C GLY A 457 17.31 -8.80 5.69
N LEU A 458 16.63 -9.96 5.70
CA LEU A 458 16.77 -10.96 6.75
C LEU A 458 18.10 -11.74 6.63
N LEU A 459 18.62 -12.18 7.77
CA LEU A 459 19.75 -13.11 7.81
C LEU A 459 19.30 -14.50 7.35
N SER A 460 20.02 -15.05 6.38
CA SER A 460 19.78 -16.39 5.85
C SER A 460 21.11 -17.07 5.60
N SER A 461 21.31 -18.24 6.22
CA SER A 461 22.56 -19.02 6.10
C SER A 461 23.83 -18.20 6.41
N GLY A 462 23.75 -17.33 7.42
CA GLY A 462 24.88 -16.50 7.89
C GLY A 462 25.16 -15.24 7.08
N SER A 463 24.35 -14.93 6.06
CA SER A 463 24.50 -13.70 5.24
C SER A 463 23.20 -12.91 5.17
N ARG A 464 23.30 -11.58 5.08
CA ARG A 464 22.14 -10.69 4.91
C ARG A 464 21.62 -10.79 3.47
N GLN A 465 20.33 -11.07 3.31
CA GLN A 465 19.67 -10.94 2.01
C GLN A 465 19.61 -9.48 1.59
N ILE A 466 19.77 -9.20 0.30
CA ILE A 466 19.66 -7.83 -0.21
C ILE A 466 18.18 -7.47 -0.29
N PRO A 467 17.68 -6.44 0.44
CA PRO A 467 16.28 -6.09 0.39
C PRO A 467 15.87 -5.56 -0.98
N VAL A 468 14.64 -5.87 -1.37
CA VAL A 468 14.02 -5.44 -2.62
C VAL A 468 12.61 -4.93 -2.34
N ALA A 469 12.33 -3.67 -2.67
CA ALA A 469 11.02 -3.06 -2.53
C ALA A 469 10.37 -2.78 -3.90
N LEU A 470 9.09 -2.48 -3.91
CA LEU A 470 8.33 -2.06 -5.07
C LEU A 470 7.39 -0.94 -4.68
N LEU A 471 7.56 0.23 -5.29
CA LEU A 471 6.63 1.34 -5.21
C LEU A 471 5.71 1.33 -6.43
N VAL A 472 4.41 1.15 -6.20
CA VAL A 472 3.37 1.19 -7.24
C VAL A 472 2.61 2.50 -7.11
N SER A 473 2.38 3.18 -8.22
CA SER A 473 1.41 4.28 -8.34
C SER A 473 0.53 4.09 -9.57
N GLN A 474 -0.39 5.05 -9.76
CA GLN A 474 -1.34 5.09 -10.88
C GLN A 474 -1.44 6.48 -11.50
N PHE A 475 -0.31 7.17 -11.63
CA PHE A 475 -0.28 8.43 -12.33
C PHE A 475 -0.63 8.24 -13.80
N GLU A 476 -1.32 9.21 -14.39
CA GLU A 476 -1.55 9.23 -15.83
C GLU A 476 -0.20 9.32 -16.55
N LYS A 477 -0.05 8.55 -17.62
CA LYS A 477 1.15 8.62 -18.45
C LYS A 477 1.13 9.92 -19.25
N GLU A 478 2.32 10.40 -19.61
CA GLU A 478 2.50 11.54 -20.52
C GLU A 478 1.66 11.37 -21.79
N VAL A 479 0.91 12.42 -22.15
CA VAL A 479 0.15 12.52 -23.39
C VAL A 479 0.87 13.52 -24.28
N ASP A 480 1.08 13.15 -25.55
CA ASP A 480 1.65 14.01 -26.58
C ASP A 480 3.03 14.63 -26.26
N GLY A 481 3.85 13.94 -25.46
CA GLY A 481 5.21 14.37 -25.10
C GLY A 481 5.28 15.44 -24.02
N HIS A 482 4.17 15.74 -23.33
CA HIS A 482 4.18 16.62 -22.17
C HIS A 482 4.38 15.85 -20.86
N PRO A 483 5.30 16.30 -19.98
CA PRO A 483 5.57 15.63 -18.73
C PRO A 483 4.35 15.62 -17.82
N ARG A 484 4.09 14.49 -17.16
CA ARG A 484 3.02 14.38 -16.17
C ARG A 484 3.32 15.34 -15.01
N LEU A 485 2.38 16.26 -14.79
CA LEU A 485 2.41 17.22 -13.70
C LEU A 485 1.66 16.65 -12.49
N LEU A 486 2.33 16.63 -11.34
CA LEU A 486 1.75 16.16 -10.08
C LEU A 486 1.11 17.32 -9.31
N GLN A 487 -0.01 17.04 -8.67
CA GLN A 487 -0.57 17.89 -7.62
C GLN A 487 0.33 17.83 -6.37
N PHE A 488 0.29 18.88 -5.55
CA PHE A 488 1.08 18.91 -4.32
C PHE A 488 0.78 17.71 -3.40
N SER A 489 -0.50 17.32 -3.28
CA SER A 489 -0.89 16.13 -2.52
C SER A 489 -0.33 14.83 -3.10
N GLU A 490 -0.21 14.71 -4.43
CA GLU A 490 0.43 13.58 -5.10
C GLU A 490 1.95 13.55 -4.81
N VAL A 491 2.60 14.72 -4.73
CA VAL A 491 4.02 14.83 -4.34
C VAL A 491 4.24 14.40 -2.89
N VAL A 492 3.42 14.91 -1.96
CA VAL A 492 3.47 14.53 -0.53
C VAL A 492 3.26 13.02 -0.39
N ASN A 493 2.27 12.46 -1.09
CA ASN A 493 1.98 11.04 -1.06
C ASN A 493 3.13 10.20 -1.66
N LEU A 494 3.72 10.63 -2.78
CA LEU A 494 4.87 9.93 -3.37
C LEU A 494 6.08 9.95 -2.44
N PHE A 495 6.33 11.08 -1.76
CA PHE A 495 7.39 11.20 -0.76
C PHE A 495 7.12 10.28 0.45
N HIS A 496 5.89 10.25 0.96
CA HIS A 496 5.47 9.35 2.04
C HIS A 496 5.76 7.89 1.69
N GLU A 497 5.33 7.46 0.49
CA GLU A 497 5.56 6.10 0.02
C GLU A 497 7.04 5.81 -0.21
N PHE A 498 7.83 6.77 -0.68
CA PHE A 498 9.29 6.58 -0.76
C PHE A 498 9.93 6.42 0.63
N GLY A 499 9.37 7.02 1.67
CA GLY A 499 9.75 6.76 3.06
C GLY A 499 9.60 5.29 3.47
N HIS A 500 8.54 4.62 3.00
CA HIS A 500 8.38 3.17 3.21
C HIS A 500 9.42 2.37 2.41
N VAL A 501 9.74 2.76 1.18
CA VAL A 501 10.85 2.14 0.41
C VAL A 501 12.15 2.18 1.22
N LEU A 502 12.53 3.35 1.73
CA LEU A 502 13.75 3.48 2.51
C LEU A 502 13.72 2.65 3.80
N SER A 503 12.57 2.64 4.48
CA SER A 503 12.38 1.82 5.68
C SER A 503 12.62 0.34 5.38
N ASP A 504 12.07 -0.19 4.28
CA ASP A 504 12.29 -1.58 3.87
C ASP A 504 13.75 -1.89 3.53
N LEU A 505 14.49 -0.93 2.95
CA LEU A 505 15.89 -1.14 2.53
C LEU A 505 16.90 -1.00 3.68
N LEU A 506 16.66 -0.07 4.61
CA LEU A 506 17.64 0.33 5.64
C LEU A 506 17.62 -0.54 6.90
N VAL A 507 16.63 -1.41 7.09
CA VAL A 507 16.58 -2.32 8.24
C VAL A 507 17.74 -3.32 8.16
N LYS A 508 18.73 -3.17 9.05
CA LYS A 508 19.99 -3.96 9.07
C LYS A 508 19.93 -5.19 9.98
N GLU A 509 19.19 -5.16 11.08
CA GLU A 509 19.13 -6.24 12.07
C GLU A 509 17.70 -6.70 12.32
N CYS A 510 17.41 -7.95 11.96
CA CYS A 510 16.24 -8.71 12.41
C CYS A 510 16.63 -10.19 12.37
N THR A 511 17.08 -10.77 13.49
CA THR A 511 16.90 -12.23 13.63
C THR A 511 15.43 -12.48 13.94
N GLY A 512 14.62 -12.58 12.89
CA GLY A 512 13.16 -12.60 13.01
C GLY A 512 12.56 -11.20 13.15
N PHE A 513 11.35 -11.06 12.62
CA PHE A 513 10.58 -9.82 12.41
C PHE A 513 10.67 -8.78 13.55
N ILE A 514 11.15 -7.57 13.22
CA ILE A 514 10.87 -6.33 13.95
C ILE A 514 10.11 -5.40 12.99
N PRO A 515 8.80 -5.12 13.19
CA PRO A 515 8.02 -4.27 12.29
C PRO A 515 8.30 -2.78 12.52
N ILE A 516 8.58 -2.06 11.43
CA ILE A 516 8.52 -0.59 11.36
C ILE A 516 7.07 -0.20 11.00
N ILE A 517 6.48 0.71 11.77
CA ILE A 517 5.14 1.29 11.51
C ILE A 517 5.29 2.77 11.26
N ILE A 518 4.78 3.23 10.12
CA ILE A 518 4.37 4.62 9.87
C ILE A 518 2.94 4.58 9.32
N VAL A 519 2.14 5.53 9.79
CA VAL A 519 0.67 5.59 9.78
C VAL A 519 0.04 5.59 8.37
N SER A 520 -1.09 4.90 8.23
CA SER A 520 -2.21 5.30 7.37
C SER A 520 -3.53 4.79 7.95
N VAL A 521 -4.43 5.71 8.29
CA VAL A 521 -5.80 5.46 8.74
C VAL A 521 -6.71 5.44 7.51
N PHE A 522 -6.95 4.27 6.90
CA PHE A 522 -8.09 4.06 6.00
C PHE A 522 -8.58 2.61 6.04
N PRO A 523 -9.88 2.36 6.26
CA PRO A 523 -10.48 1.03 6.17
C PRO A 523 -10.83 0.72 4.71
N GLY A 524 -10.34 -0.39 4.16
CA GLY A 524 -10.78 -0.88 2.84
C GLY A 524 -9.71 -1.47 1.92
N MET A 525 -8.48 -1.70 2.40
CA MET A 525 -7.45 -2.41 1.62
C MET A 525 -7.36 -3.88 2.05
N LYS A 526 -8.12 -4.76 1.37
CA LYS A 526 -7.70 -6.17 1.19
C LYS A 526 -6.67 -6.24 0.06
N VAL A 527 -5.51 -5.63 0.32
CA VAL A 527 -4.27 -5.99 -0.37
C VAL A 527 -3.84 -7.34 0.19
N TYR A 528 -3.33 -8.25 -0.65
CA TYR A 528 -2.83 -9.59 -0.27
C TYR A 528 -1.67 -9.44 0.70
N GLN A 529 -2.07 -9.20 1.93
CA GLN A 529 -1.35 -9.49 3.12
C GLN A 529 -2.13 -10.56 3.93
N GLN A 530 -2.93 -11.40 3.27
CA GLN A 530 -3.84 -12.33 3.94
C GLN A 530 -3.75 -13.74 3.35
N GLY A 531 -2.57 -14.37 3.37
CA GLY A 531 -2.40 -15.40 4.39
C GLY A 531 -0.96 -15.75 4.81
N HIS A 532 0.06 -15.04 4.29
CA HIS A 532 1.39 -14.98 4.93
C HIS A 532 1.53 -13.86 5.97
N SER A 533 0.55 -12.97 6.12
CA SER A 533 0.71 -11.75 6.93
C SER A 533 -0.54 -11.31 7.73
N LEU A 534 -1.44 -12.25 8.05
CA LEU A 534 -2.63 -11.94 8.86
C LEU A 534 -2.39 -11.79 10.36
N ILE A 535 -1.14 -11.83 10.86
CA ILE A 535 -0.79 -11.33 12.20
C ILE A 535 0.59 -10.65 12.19
N LEU A 536 0.83 -9.73 11.25
CA LEU A 536 2.04 -8.90 11.28
C LEU A 536 1.78 -7.40 11.12
N ARG A 537 0.51 -7.00 10.99
CA ARG A 537 0.12 -5.63 11.27
C ARG A 537 -0.25 -5.59 12.73
N GLN A 538 0.56 -4.84 13.47
CA GLN A 538 0.46 -4.52 14.89
C GLN A 538 1.40 -5.43 15.71
N GLN A 539 2.56 -4.91 16.16
CA GLN A 539 2.89 -4.54 17.55
C GLN A 539 4.28 -3.91 17.68
N LYS A 540 4.41 -2.91 18.53
CA LYS A 540 5.63 -2.15 18.90
C LYS A 540 6.61 -2.95 19.76
N TYR A 541 7.89 -2.55 19.79
CA TYR A 541 8.66 -1.97 20.93
C TYR A 541 10.18 -2.15 20.71
N ALA A 542 10.96 -1.06 20.82
CA ALA A 542 12.18 -0.94 21.64
C ALA A 542 12.85 0.43 21.37
N LEU A 543 13.51 0.96 22.41
CA LEU A 543 14.05 2.32 22.54
C LEU A 543 15.26 2.66 21.64
N ASP A 544 15.56 1.86 20.61
CA ASP A 544 16.77 2.03 19.78
C ASP A 544 16.47 2.55 18.36
N LEU A 545 15.23 2.97 18.07
CA LEU A 545 14.81 3.52 16.77
C LEU A 545 14.46 5.02 16.80
N LEU A 546 14.97 5.77 17.79
CA LEU A 546 15.00 7.25 17.76
C LEU A 546 15.33 7.84 16.37
N PRO A 547 16.31 7.30 15.60
CA PRO A 547 16.60 7.85 14.27
C PRO A 547 15.46 7.73 13.25
N CYS A 548 14.52 6.77 13.32
CA CYS A 548 13.41 6.65 12.35
C CYS A 548 12.21 7.57 12.64
N ALA A 549 11.97 7.92 13.90
CA ALA A 549 10.97 8.93 14.26
C ALA A 549 11.51 10.33 13.97
N ASP A 550 12.79 10.56 14.27
CA ASP A 550 13.51 11.75 13.81
C ASP A 550 13.62 11.79 12.29
N MET A 551 13.69 10.65 11.59
CA MET A 551 13.71 10.57 10.13
C MET A 551 12.47 11.19 9.49
N LEU A 552 11.28 10.85 9.97
CA LEU A 552 10.04 11.40 9.43
C LEU A 552 9.79 12.85 9.84
N ASN A 553 10.13 13.20 11.08
CA ASN A 553 10.00 14.57 11.56
C ASN A 553 11.02 15.48 10.85
N SER A 554 12.25 15.01 10.64
CA SER A 554 13.30 15.71 9.89
C SER A 554 13.02 15.74 8.39
N CYS A 555 12.42 14.69 7.81
CA CYS A 555 11.96 14.71 6.41
C CYS A 555 10.81 15.70 6.21
N SER A 556 9.84 15.74 7.12
CA SER A 556 8.74 16.71 7.08
C SER A 556 9.26 18.14 7.25
N LEU A 557 10.21 18.34 8.17
CA LEU A 557 10.89 19.62 8.38
C LEU A 557 11.77 20.02 7.19
N ALA A 558 12.47 19.08 6.54
CA ALA A 558 13.31 19.33 5.36
C ALA A 558 12.48 19.68 4.12
N ILE A 559 11.32 19.04 3.92
CA ILE A 559 10.35 19.41 2.87
C ILE A 559 9.84 20.83 3.12
N LEU A 560 9.46 21.15 4.36
CA LEU A 560 8.97 22.48 4.70
C LEU A 560 10.06 23.56 4.58
N THR A 561 11.29 23.26 5.00
CA THR A 561 12.44 24.18 4.90
C THR A 561 12.80 24.43 3.43
N SER A 562 12.82 23.37 2.61
CA SER A 562 13.10 23.50 1.17
C SER A 562 11.98 24.25 0.43
N CYS A 563 10.71 24.01 0.80
CA CYS A 563 9.56 24.72 0.24
C CYS A 563 9.51 26.21 0.66
N THR A 564 9.89 26.54 1.90
CA THR A 564 9.94 27.93 2.38
C THR A 564 11.09 28.72 1.74
N GLU A 565 12.26 28.09 1.54
CA GLU A 565 13.37 28.67 0.77
C GLU A 565 13.04 28.86 -0.71
N LEU A 566 12.36 27.89 -1.35
CA LEU A 566 11.94 27.97 -2.75
C LEU A 566 10.84 29.03 -2.98
N LEU A 567 10.00 29.31 -1.98
CA LEU A 567 8.87 30.24 -2.07
C LEU A 567 9.14 31.62 -1.44
N LYS A 568 10.34 31.85 -0.86
CA LYS A 568 10.68 33.07 -0.09
C LYS A 568 9.61 33.46 0.94
N LEU A 569 9.05 32.47 1.63
CA LEU A 569 8.08 32.72 2.69
C LEU A 569 8.84 33.01 3.99
N ASP A 570 8.62 34.19 4.58
CA ASP A 570 9.18 34.57 5.88
C ASP A 570 8.50 33.74 6.98
N VAL A 571 9.18 32.68 7.44
CA VAL A 571 8.68 31.80 8.50
C VAL A 571 9.66 31.86 9.67
N THR A 572 9.30 32.61 10.71
CA THR A 572 10.19 32.94 11.83
C THR A 572 10.09 31.98 13.03
N SER A 573 9.22 30.97 13.00
CA SER A 573 9.05 30.04 14.13
C SER A 573 8.65 28.61 13.76
N LEU A 574 9.01 27.65 14.61
CA LEU A 574 8.69 26.23 14.48
C LEU A 574 7.17 25.95 14.53
N SER A 575 6.39 26.83 15.18
CA SER A 575 4.92 26.71 15.22
C SER A 575 4.26 27.04 13.88
N ASP A 576 4.82 27.97 13.12
CA ASP A 576 4.30 28.36 11.81
C ASP A 576 4.49 27.22 10.78
N LEU A 577 5.57 26.44 10.92
CA LEU A 577 5.86 25.24 10.12
C LEU A 577 4.86 24.11 10.37
N VAL A 578 4.37 23.95 11.60
CA VAL A 578 3.35 22.93 11.95
C VAL A 578 1.97 23.31 11.41
N SER A 579 1.64 24.60 11.36
CA SER A 579 0.39 25.09 10.75
C SER A 579 0.35 24.90 9.23
N VAL A 580 1.50 24.97 8.54
CA VAL A 580 1.61 24.66 7.09
C VAL A 580 1.50 23.16 6.83
N TRP A 581 1.90 22.30 7.77
CA TRP A 581 1.78 20.84 7.66
C TRP A 581 0.36 20.32 7.92
N LEU A 582 -0.42 21.03 8.76
CA LEU A 582 -1.83 20.70 9.03
C LEU A 582 -2.82 21.29 7.99
N CYS A 583 -2.39 22.26 7.19
CA CYS A 583 -3.14 22.76 6.03
C CYS A 583 -2.92 21.90 4.79
#